data_AF-A0A9W8HNN2-F1
#
_entry.id   AF-A0A9W8HNN2-F1
#
_cell.length_a   1.000
_cell.length_b   1.000
_cell.length_c   1.000
_cell.angle_alpha   90.00
_cell.angle_beta   90.00
_cell.angle_gamma   90.00
#
_symmetry.space_group_name_H-M   'P 1'
#
loop_
_entity.id
_entity.type
_entity.pdbx_description
1 polymer ?
#
loop_
_entity_poly.entity_id
_entity_poly.type
_entity_poly.pdbx_seq_one_letter_code
_entity_poly.pdbx_strand_id
1 'polypeptide(L)'
;MLRSLTCALVAALMLKAYDPFGTGKLVLFQTTYDMEYHWFEMLAFVVIGVFGGLYGALFCRLNMAVNRLRKATWVGRYPIAEVVAITTLTLVCSYQNPFTRIGLGELVGSLFQECPTSTVDRPSGIGGATDDDESTVERLLCVASNQLSEYLPLLSLLAFALLNRAFFAIVTFGCKVPSGLVLPSMSIGALFGRLVGTYVEYLTRAYAGKSVFAQCPPDSRCVIPGIYALVGAGATLTGATHTTIAVVAILMELTGNLIYTLPVLVGVMTARWIAEYFSSSGIYDMLLEHAGHPYFDTKTQYIHTCRTAAELMQTDLETICVDYSNENTLELLSARLARISERGMADGGFPIINSHGHLL
;
A
#
# COMPACT_ATOMS: atom_id res chain seq x y z
N MET A 1 -11.20 -20.46 6.58
CA MET A 1 -11.81 -19.19 7.03
C MET A 1 -11.93 -19.09 8.54
N LEU A 2 -12.59 -20.03 9.24
CA LEU A 2 -12.69 -19.94 10.71
C LEU A 2 -11.31 -19.96 11.40
N ARG A 3 -10.42 -20.87 11.00
CA ARG A 3 -9.05 -20.97 11.54
C ARG A 3 -8.22 -19.69 11.33
N SER A 4 -8.35 -19.05 10.17
CA SER A 4 -7.64 -17.80 9.87
C SER A 4 -8.22 -16.63 10.65
N LEU A 5 -9.54 -16.56 10.78
CA LEU A 5 -10.22 -15.55 11.59
C LEU A 5 -9.86 -15.67 13.08
N THR A 6 -9.87 -16.89 13.63
CA THR A 6 -9.49 -17.12 15.04
C THR A 6 -8.03 -16.76 15.28
N CYS A 7 -7.13 -17.06 14.33
CA CYS A 7 -5.73 -16.66 14.42
C CYS A 7 -5.56 -15.13 14.41
N ALA A 8 -6.23 -14.44 13.47
CA ALA A 8 -6.19 -12.98 13.39
C ALA A 8 -6.77 -12.31 14.65
N LEU A 9 -7.87 -12.84 15.19
CA LEU A 9 -8.50 -12.35 16.42
C LEU A 9 -7.56 -12.51 17.63
N VAL A 10 -6.97 -13.70 17.80
CA VAL A 10 -6.00 -13.95 18.89
C VAL A 10 -4.79 -13.04 18.74
N ALA A 11 -4.26 -12.84 17.53
CA ALA A 11 -3.15 -11.93 17.28
C ALA A 11 -3.51 -10.47 17.64
N ALA A 12 -4.69 -9.99 17.25
CA ALA A 12 -5.16 -8.65 17.57
C ALA A 12 -5.34 -8.45 19.09
N LEU A 13 -5.90 -9.44 19.79
CA LEU A 13 -6.04 -9.41 21.25
C LEU A 13 -4.68 -9.40 21.96
N MET A 14 -3.73 -10.22 21.49
CA MET A 14 -2.37 -10.23 22.04
C MET A 14 -1.63 -8.92 21.80
N LEU A 15 -1.78 -8.33 20.61
CA LEU A 15 -1.20 -7.03 20.31
C LEU A 15 -1.75 -5.93 21.22
N LYS A 16 -3.08 -5.93 21.46
CA LYS A 16 -3.71 -5.01 22.40
C LYS A 16 -3.25 -5.23 23.84
N ALA A 17 -3.04 -6.47 24.26
CA ALA A 17 -2.59 -6.80 25.60
C ALA A 17 -1.11 -6.43 25.84
N TYR A 18 -0.28 -6.56 24.81
CA TYR A 18 1.14 -6.20 24.88
C TYR A 18 1.37 -4.68 24.77
N ASP A 19 0.48 -3.96 24.08
CA ASP A 19 0.53 -2.50 23.85
C ASP A 19 1.94 -1.96 23.55
N PRO A 20 2.59 -2.41 22.46
CA PRO A 20 3.97 -2.03 22.16
C PRO A 20 4.15 -0.52 21.91
N PHE A 21 3.05 0.19 21.64
CA PHE A 21 3.04 1.62 21.33
C PHE A 21 2.63 2.47 22.54
N GLY A 22 2.22 1.86 23.66
CA GLY A 22 1.77 2.59 24.86
C GLY A 22 0.52 3.44 24.63
N THR A 23 -0.28 3.15 23.60
CA THR A 23 -1.44 3.98 23.21
C THR A 23 -2.76 3.41 23.76
N GLY A 24 -2.76 2.18 24.26
CA GLY A 24 -3.96 1.45 24.68
C GLY A 24 -4.95 1.14 23.54
N LYS A 25 -4.59 1.43 22.29
CA LYS A 25 -5.44 1.28 21.10
C LYS A 25 -5.16 -0.03 20.36
N LEU A 26 -6.18 -0.55 19.68
CA LEU A 26 -6.11 -1.79 18.89
C LEU A 26 -5.28 -1.65 17.61
N VAL A 27 -5.17 -0.43 17.10
CA VAL A 27 -4.53 -0.09 15.83
C VAL A 27 -3.66 1.14 16.01
N LEU A 28 -2.53 1.16 15.29
CA LEU A 28 -1.49 2.18 15.41
C LEU A 28 -2.00 3.61 15.13
N PHE A 29 -3.04 3.75 14.31
CA PHE A 29 -3.63 5.03 13.92
C PHE A 29 -5.16 4.99 14.02
N GLN A 30 -5.70 5.08 15.24
CA GLN A 30 -7.14 5.22 15.43
C GLN A 30 -7.53 6.70 15.48
N THR A 31 -8.35 7.15 14.53
CA THR A 31 -8.90 8.51 14.48
C THR A 31 -10.42 8.47 14.40
N THR A 32 -11.06 9.22 15.30
CA THR A 32 -12.51 9.43 15.30
C THR A 32 -12.78 10.80 14.72
N TYR A 33 -13.70 10.86 13.75
CA TYR A 33 -14.16 12.10 13.15
C TYR A 33 -15.61 12.33 13.56
N ASP A 34 -15.90 13.55 14.02
CA ASP A 34 -17.19 13.91 14.62
C ASP A 34 -18.11 14.71 13.65
N MET A 35 -17.63 15.07 12.46
CA MET A 35 -18.37 15.93 11.50
C MET A 35 -18.69 15.23 10.19
N GLU A 36 -19.95 15.21 9.79
CA GLU A 36 -20.37 14.61 8.51
C GLU A 36 -19.75 15.32 7.30
N TYR A 37 -19.51 14.55 6.22
CA TYR A 37 -18.97 15.11 4.97
C TYR A 37 -20.06 15.84 4.18
N HIS A 38 -19.68 16.90 3.48
CA HIS A 38 -20.59 17.62 2.60
C HIS A 38 -20.53 17.09 1.16
N TRP A 39 -21.61 17.27 0.39
CA TRP A 39 -21.68 16.82 -1.02
C TRP A 39 -20.54 17.38 -1.90
N PHE A 40 -20.13 18.63 -1.69
CA PHE A 40 -19.06 19.23 -2.49
C PHE A 40 -17.69 18.56 -2.28
N GLU A 41 -17.48 17.91 -1.14
CA GLU A 41 -16.23 17.19 -0.82
C GLU A 41 -16.04 15.96 -1.72
N MET A 42 -17.14 15.39 -2.25
CA MET A 42 -17.07 14.25 -3.20
C MET A 42 -16.22 14.55 -4.43
N LEU A 43 -16.29 15.77 -4.96
CA LEU A 43 -15.47 16.15 -6.11
C LEU A 43 -13.98 16.09 -5.77
N ALA A 44 -13.60 16.52 -4.56
CA ALA A 44 -12.22 16.48 -4.11
C ALA A 44 -11.75 15.04 -3.88
N PHE A 45 -12.60 14.15 -3.36
CA PHE A 45 -12.27 12.73 -3.22
C PHE A 45 -12.06 12.04 -4.57
N VAL A 46 -12.84 12.40 -5.59
CA VAL A 46 -12.61 11.93 -6.97
C VAL A 46 -11.25 12.40 -7.47
N VAL A 47 -10.88 13.68 -7.29
CA VAL A 47 -9.55 14.21 -7.69
C VAL A 47 -8.42 13.46 -6.98
N ILE A 48 -8.58 13.17 -5.69
CA ILE A 48 -7.62 12.37 -4.91
C ILE A 48 -7.51 10.96 -5.48
N GLY A 49 -8.63 10.33 -5.83
CA GLY A 49 -8.67 9.04 -6.50
C GLY A 49 -7.96 9.04 -7.85
N VAL A 50 -8.18 10.07 -8.69
CA VAL A 50 -7.48 10.24 -9.97
C VAL A 50 -5.98 10.28 -9.78
N PHE A 51 -5.50 11.09 -8.85
CA PHE A 51 -4.08 11.15 -8.52
C PHE A 51 -3.56 9.81 -8.02
N GLY A 52 -4.29 9.14 -7.13
CA GLY A 52 -3.90 7.85 -6.57
C GLY A 52 -3.71 6.76 -7.64
N GLY A 53 -4.62 6.70 -8.62
CA GLY A 53 -4.53 5.78 -9.75
C GLY A 53 -3.38 6.12 -10.71
N LEU A 54 -3.24 7.39 -11.08
CA LEU A 54 -2.18 7.84 -12.01
C LEU A 54 -0.79 7.64 -11.39
N TYR A 55 -0.62 8.03 -10.12
CA TYR A 55 0.63 7.82 -9.39
C TYR A 55 0.94 6.34 -9.22
N GLY A 56 -0.06 5.50 -8.88
CA GLY A 56 0.11 4.05 -8.77
C GLY A 56 0.59 3.41 -10.07
N ALA A 57 -0.01 3.76 -11.21
CA ALA A 57 0.42 3.27 -12.51
C ALA A 57 1.82 3.76 -12.91
N LEU A 58 2.15 5.03 -12.62
CA LEU A 58 3.48 5.60 -12.83
C LEU A 58 4.52 4.89 -11.97
N PHE A 59 4.22 4.69 -10.69
CA PHE A 59 5.05 3.97 -9.73
C PHE A 59 5.38 2.57 -10.24
N CYS A 60 4.37 1.82 -10.68
CA CYS A 60 4.52 0.49 -11.25
C CYS A 60 5.48 0.46 -12.45
N ARG A 61 5.27 1.36 -13.43
CA ARG A 61 6.11 1.42 -14.63
C ARG A 61 7.55 1.82 -14.32
N LEU A 62 7.74 2.87 -13.53
CA LEU A 62 9.08 3.35 -13.18
C LEU A 62 9.83 2.35 -12.31
N ASN A 63 9.16 1.75 -11.32
CA ASN A 63 9.78 0.73 -10.49
C ASN A 63 10.23 -0.47 -11.32
N MET A 64 9.41 -0.90 -12.29
CA MET A 64 9.81 -1.95 -13.21
C MET A 64 10.99 -1.58 -14.10
N ALA A 65 11.05 -0.34 -14.57
CA ALA A 65 12.20 0.16 -15.32
C ALA A 65 13.47 0.14 -14.45
N VAL A 66 13.38 0.57 -13.19
CA VAL A 66 14.50 0.52 -12.22
C VAL A 66 14.95 -0.92 -11.96
N ASN A 67 14.02 -1.86 -11.77
CA ASN A 67 14.37 -3.26 -11.54
C ASN A 67 15.03 -3.92 -12.76
N ARG A 68 14.56 -3.60 -13.98
CA ARG A 68 15.24 -4.02 -15.22
C ARG A 68 16.64 -3.43 -15.32
N LEU A 69 16.80 -2.14 -14.98
CA LEU A 69 18.10 -1.47 -14.96
C LEU A 69 19.05 -2.13 -13.95
N ARG A 70 18.58 -2.48 -12.75
CA ARG A 70 19.36 -3.21 -11.74
C ARG A 70 19.85 -4.57 -12.23
N LYS A 71 19.01 -5.31 -12.96
CA LYS A 71 19.41 -6.60 -13.56
C LYS A 71 20.40 -6.42 -14.71
N ALA A 72 20.28 -5.36 -15.50
CA ALA A 72 21.12 -5.12 -16.67
C ALA A 72 22.47 -4.44 -16.35
N THR A 73 22.55 -3.65 -15.27
CA THR A 73 23.71 -2.81 -14.94
C THR A 73 24.54 -3.34 -13.78
N TRP A 74 25.70 -2.71 -13.56
CA TRP A 74 26.62 -3.04 -12.46
C TRP A 74 26.01 -2.84 -11.07
N VAL A 75 24.94 -2.05 -10.95
CA VAL A 75 24.21 -1.81 -9.68
C VAL A 75 23.77 -3.13 -9.03
N GLY A 76 23.33 -4.11 -9.82
CA GLY A 76 22.93 -5.43 -9.31
C GLY A 76 24.06 -6.27 -8.69
N ARG A 77 25.33 -5.97 -9.01
CA ARG A 77 26.52 -6.69 -8.54
C ARG A 77 26.95 -6.26 -7.13
N TYR A 78 26.68 -5.02 -6.74
CA TYR A 78 27.03 -4.47 -5.43
C TYR A 78 25.79 -3.96 -4.67
N PRO A 79 24.93 -4.87 -4.18
CA PRO A 79 23.66 -4.48 -3.55
C PRO A 79 23.84 -3.69 -2.25
N ILE A 80 24.93 -3.94 -1.50
CA ILE A 80 25.20 -3.21 -0.24
C ILE A 80 25.56 -1.74 -0.54
N ALA A 81 26.41 -1.51 -1.54
CA ALA A 81 26.82 -0.15 -1.92
C ALA A 81 25.64 0.67 -2.45
N GLU A 82 24.74 0.05 -3.21
CA GLU A 82 23.50 0.67 -3.67
C GLU A 82 22.63 1.13 -2.48
N VAL A 83 22.38 0.24 -1.51
CA VAL A 83 21.55 0.57 -0.34
C VAL A 83 22.18 1.70 0.48
N VAL A 84 23.51 1.67 0.68
CA VAL A 84 24.23 2.75 1.39
C VAL A 84 24.13 4.08 0.63
N ALA A 85 24.24 4.07 -0.70
CA ALA A 85 24.11 5.29 -1.51
C ALA A 85 22.68 5.86 -1.45
N ILE A 86 21.66 5.03 -1.61
CA ILE A 86 20.26 5.46 -1.56
C ILE A 86 19.92 5.99 -0.17
N THR A 87 20.30 5.29 0.91
CA THR A 87 20.04 5.73 2.28
C THR A 87 20.73 7.05 2.60
N THR A 88 21.99 7.23 2.18
CA THR A 88 22.70 8.49 2.36
C THR A 88 22.02 9.64 1.61
N LEU A 89 21.58 9.40 0.37
CA LEU A 89 20.84 10.40 -0.42
C LEU A 89 19.47 10.71 0.19
N THR A 90 18.73 9.69 0.65
CA THR A 90 17.46 9.87 1.36
C THR A 90 17.65 10.71 2.61
N LEU A 91 18.71 10.49 3.39
CA LEU A 91 19.01 11.25 4.60
C LEU A 91 19.24 12.74 4.28
N VAL A 92 20.10 13.03 3.28
CA VAL A 92 20.44 14.40 2.88
C VAL A 92 19.20 15.16 2.39
N CYS A 93 18.37 14.52 1.55
CA CYS A 93 17.16 15.15 1.03
C CYS A 93 16.05 15.26 2.08
N SER A 94 15.90 14.27 2.96
CA SER A 94 14.80 14.23 3.95
C SER A 94 15.07 15.10 5.17
N TYR A 95 16.32 15.40 5.48
CA TYR A 95 16.68 16.28 6.61
C TYR A 95 16.17 17.71 6.43
N GLN A 96 15.99 18.15 5.18
CA GLN A 96 15.55 19.52 4.86
C GLN A 96 14.09 19.78 5.22
N ASN A 97 13.25 18.75 5.35
CA ASN A 97 11.82 18.90 5.60
C ASN A 97 11.40 18.13 6.87
N PRO A 98 10.75 18.81 7.85
CA PRO A 98 10.28 18.19 9.08
C PRO A 98 9.38 16.96 8.87
N PHE A 99 8.49 17.00 7.88
CA PHE A 99 7.56 15.90 7.59
C PHE A 99 8.27 14.65 7.05
N THR A 100 9.39 14.83 6.33
CA THR A 100 10.14 13.68 5.81
C THR A 100 11.13 13.10 6.82
N ARG A 101 11.44 13.84 7.89
CA ARG A 101 12.35 13.42 8.95
C ARG A 101 11.75 12.36 9.88
N ILE A 102 10.44 12.40 10.10
CA ILE A 102 9.75 11.49 11.03
C ILE A 102 9.49 10.10 10.44
N GLY A 103 9.27 9.14 11.35
CA GLY A 103 8.97 7.76 11.02
C GLY A 103 7.74 7.64 10.11
N LEU A 104 7.78 6.69 9.18
CA LEU A 104 6.72 6.52 8.18
C LEU A 104 5.35 6.20 8.80
N GLY A 105 5.33 5.39 9.86
CA GLY A 105 4.12 5.10 10.60
C GLY A 105 3.58 6.35 11.29
N GLU A 106 4.38 6.94 12.18
CA GLU A 106 4.04 8.16 12.90
C GLU A 106 3.56 9.30 11.98
N LEU A 107 4.21 9.47 10.82
CA LEU A 107 3.77 10.41 9.78
C LEU A 107 2.34 10.13 9.34
N VAL A 108 2.03 8.90 8.92
CA VAL A 108 0.67 8.54 8.51
C VAL A 108 -0.35 8.79 9.63
N GLY A 109 0.01 8.48 10.88
CA GLY A 109 -0.79 8.80 12.05
C GLY A 109 -1.08 10.28 12.20
N SER A 110 -0.03 11.11 12.21
CA SER A 110 -0.14 12.57 12.32
C SER A 110 -0.95 13.19 11.18
N LEU A 111 -0.92 12.61 9.98
CA LEU A 111 -1.72 13.08 8.83
C LEU A 111 -3.22 12.77 8.94
N PHE A 112 -3.59 11.69 9.61
CA PHE A 112 -4.99 11.33 9.85
C PHE A 112 -5.60 12.09 11.03
N GLN A 113 -4.77 12.59 11.95
CA GLN A 113 -5.25 13.29 13.12
C GLN A 113 -5.91 14.64 12.80
N GLU A 114 -6.84 14.99 13.68
CA GLU A 114 -7.50 16.29 13.71
C GLU A 114 -6.81 17.25 14.67
N CYS A 115 -6.91 18.53 14.38
CA CYS A 115 -6.47 19.57 15.29
C CYS A 115 -7.54 19.79 16.38
N PRO A 116 -7.20 19.71 17.68
CA PRO A 116 -8.15 19.95 18.74
C PRO A 116 -8.74 21.37 18.65
N THR A 117 -10.05 21.48 18.84
CA THR A 117 -10.82 22.74 18.73
C THR A 117 -10.49 23.76 19.81
N SER A 118 -9.79 23.35 20.88
CA SER A 118 -9.46 24.14 22.06
C SER A 118 -8.16 24.95 21.99
N THR A 119 -7.48 24.99 20.85
CA THR A 119 -6.23 25.77 20.67
C THR A 119 -6.43 27.09 19.93
N VAL A 120 -7.56 27.78 20.14
CA VAL A 120 -7.75 29.15 19.65
C VAL A 120 -6.71 30.12 20.28
N ASP A 121 -6.11 29.75 21.42
CA ASP A 121 -5.22 30.63 22.20
C ASP A 121 -3.73 30.20 22.28
N ARG A 122 -3.28 29.18 21.54
CA ARG A 122 -1.84 28.81 21.52
C ARG A 122 -1.18 29.24 20.21
N PRO A 123 0.06 29.75 20.23
CA PRO A 123 0.79 30.11 19.02
C PRO A 123 1.13 28.84 18.24
N SER A 124 0.21 28.40 17.40
CA SER A 124 0.42 27.37 16.38
C SER A 124 0.83 28.07 15.10
N GLY A 125 2.10 27.94 14.74
CA GLY A 125 2.69 28.53 13.54
C GLY A 125 4.15 28.13 13.40
N ILE A 126 4.68 28.30 12.19
CA ILE A 126 6.06 27.95 11.79
C ILE A 126 7.13 28.68 12.65
N GLY A 127 6.75 29.72 13.40
CA GLY A 127 7.62 30.49 14.30
C GLY A 127 7.67 30.01 15.77
N GLY A 128 6.96 28.95 16.14
CA GLY A 128 6.92 28.40 17.51
C GLY A 128 7.72 27.11 17.73
N ALA A 129 8.39 26.60 16.69
CA ALA A 129 9.21 25.40 16.78
C ALA A 129 10.51 25.71 17.55
N THR A 130 10.48 25.49 18.86
CA THR A 130 11.69 25.26 19.66
C THR A 130 12.00 23.77 19.60
N ASP A 131 13.27 23.42 19.44
CA ASP A 131 13.81 22.14 18.93
C ASP A 131 13.51 20.86 19.75
N ASP A 132 12.63 20.92 20.75
CA ASP A 132 12.40 19.86 21.71
C ASP A 132 10.91 19.44 21.74
N ASP A 133 10.52 18.51 20.86
CA ASP A 133 9.58 17.39 21.13
C ASP A 133 8.91 16.85 19.85
N GLU A 134 8.64 15.55 19.88
CA GLU A 134 7.80 14.72 18.99
C GLU A 134 6.42 15.37 18.67
N SER A 135 5.97 16.31 19.52
CA SER A 135 4.76 17.14 19.36
C SER A 135 4.86 18.28 18.31
N THR A 136 5.97 18.42 17.60
CA THR A 136 6.20 19.53 16.65
C THR A 136 5.45 19.35 15.33
N VAL A 137 5.30 18.11 14.85
CA VAL A 137 4.68 17.83 13.54
C VAL A 137 3.17 18.01 13.59
N GLU A 138 2.49 17.43 14.58
CA GLU A 138 1.05 17.60 14.81
C GLU A 138 0.67 19.09 14.91
N ARG A 139 1.51 19.90 15.58
CA ARG A 139 1.33 21.36 15.67
C ARG A 139 1.54 22.06 14.33
N LEU A 140 2.49 21.62 13.51
CA LEU A 140 2.73 22.19 12.17
C LEU A 140 1.56 21.95 11.20
N LEU A 141 0.82 20.86 11.38
CA LEU A 141 -0.38 20.53 10.58
C LEU A 141 -1.60 21.39 10.94
N CYS A 142 -1.54 22.12 12.07
CA CYS A 142 -2.64 22.90 12.60
C CYS A 142 -2.43 24.40 12.40
N VAL A 143 -3.10 24.96 11.39
CA VAL A 143 -3.10 26.42 11.17
C VAL A 143 -4.17 27.09 12.02
N ALA A 144 -3.79 28.16 12.73
CA ALA A 144 -4.71 28.99 13.52
C ALA A 144 -5.74 29.69 12.61
N SER A 145 -6.93 29.98 13.14
CA SER A 145 -8.05 30.53 12.37
C SER A 145 -7.77 31.89 11.71
N ASN A 146 -6.89 32.70 12.30
CA ASN A 146 -6.75 34.12 11.96
C ASN A 146 -5.59 34.44 11.01
N GLN A 147 -4.80 33.47 10.57
CA GLN A 147 -3.59 33.71 9.76
C GLN A 147 -3.64 32.95 8.42
N LEU A 148 -4.27 33.55 7.41
CA LEU A 148 -4.30 32.99 6.05
C LEU A 148 -2.91 32.85 5.41
N SER A 149 -1.94 33.66 5.82
CA SER A 149 -0.56 33.65 5.30
C SER A 149 0.21 32.37 5.63
N GLU A 150 -0.20 31.61 6.67
CA GLU A 150 0.50 30.40 7.11
C GLU A 150 0.12 29.14 6.32
N TYR A 151 -0.96 29.19 5.53
CA TYR A 151 -1.37 28.09 4.66
C TYR A 151 -0.39 27.84 3.51
N LEU A 152 0.11 28.91 2.89
CA LEU A 152 1.00 28.81 1.73
C LEU A 152 2.34 28.11 2.04
N PRO A 153 3.07 28.43 3.12
CA PRO A 153 4.27 27.70 3.49
C PRO A 153 3.98 26.27 3.97
N LEU A 154 2.82 25.99 4.59
CA LEU A 154 2.44 24.61 4.91
C LEU A 154 2.21 23.77 3.65
N LEU A 155 1.51 24.32 2.66
CA LEU A 155 1.26 23.64 1.38
C LEU A 155 2.57 23.35 0.63
N SER A 156 3.54 24.28 0.66
CA SER A 156 4.83 24.06 0.01
C SER A 156 5.67 22.98 0.73
N LEU A 157 5.64 22.93 2.06
CA LEU A 157 6.28 21.87 2.84
C LEU A 157 5.65 20.50 2.57
N LEU A 158 4.32 20.40 2.51
CA LEU A 158 3.61 19.17 2.17
C LEU A 158 3.92 18.72 0.73
N ALA A 159 3.96 19.65 -0.22
CA ALA A 159 4.30 19.37 -1.61
C ALA A 159 5.73 18.85 -1.76
N PHE A 160 6.70 19.45 -1.07
CA PHE A 160 8.08 18.95 -1.05
C PHE A 160 8.16 17.55 -0.44
N ALA A 161 7.48 17.31 0.68
CA ALA A 161 7.45 16.01 1.34
C ALA A 161 6.86 14.92 0.43
N LEU A 162 5.77 15.26 -0.28
CA LEU A 162 5.13 14.39 -1.28
C LEU A 162 6.11 14.00 -2.39
N LEU A 163 6.75 14.98 -3.03
CA LEU A 163 7.67 14.73 -4.15
C LEU A 163 8.88 13.90 -3.73
N ASN A 164 9.47 14.24 -2.58
CA ASN A 164 10.61 13.54 -2.01
C ASN A 164 10.25 12.07 -1.72
N ARG A 165 9.17 11.82 -0.96
CA ARG A 165 8.72 10.46 -0.64
C ARG A 165 8.32 9.66 -1.87
N ALA A 166 7.63 10.27 -2.83
CA ALA A 166 7.26 9.63 -4.09
C ALA A 166 8.49 9.18 -4.88
N PHE A 167 9.49 10.05 -5.02
CA PHE A 167 10.73 9.73 -5.72
C PHE A 167 11.49 8.60 -5.03
N PHE A 168 11.75 8.70 -3.73
CA PHE A 168 12.49 7.66 -3.02
C PHE A 168 11.72 6.35 -2.92
N ALA A 169 10.38 6.36 -2.84
CA ALA A 169 9.61 5.12 -2.85
C ALA A 169 9.82 4.33 -4.15
N ILE A 170 9.85 5.01 -5.31
CA ILE A 170 10.07 4.37 -6.61
C ILE A 170 11.46 3.73 -6.68
N VAL A 171 12.48 4.44 -6.20
CA VAL A 171 13.89 3.99 -6.22
C VAL A 171 14.16 2.92 -5.17
N THR A 172 13.69 3.08 -3.94
CA THR A 172 13.99 2.15 -2.83
C THR A 172 13.29 0.81 -3.00
N PHE A 173 12.08 0.80 -3.57
CA PHE A 173 11.36 -0.45 -3.81
C PHE A 173 12.10 -1.31 -4.84
N GLY A 174 12.41 -2.56 -4.48
CA GLY A 174 13.23 -3.48 -5.28
C GLY A 174 14.73 -3.51 -4.91
N CYS A 175 15.18 -2.75 -3.91
CA CYS A 175 16.47 -3.00 -3.27
C CYS A 175 16.49 -4.40 -2.63
N LYS A 176 17.68 -5.01 -2.46
CA LYS A 176 17.84 -6.33 -1.79
C LYS A 176 17.72 -6.22 -0.26
N VAL A 177 16.60 -5.66 0.21
CA VAL A 177 16.26 -5.49 1.63
C VAL A 177 14.80 -5.91 1.82
N PRO A 178 14.46 -6.68 2.88
CA PRO A 178 13.07 -6.98 3.18
C PRO A 178 12.32 -5.68 3.49
N SER A 179 11.38 -5.29 2.64
CA SER A 179 10.63 -4.05 2.78
C SER A 179 9.20 -4.23 2.26
N GLY A 180 8.28 -3.48 2.85
CA GLY A 180 6.86 -3.48 2.47
C GLY A 180 6.47 -2.22 1.68
N LEU A 181 5.56 -2.36 0.72
CA LEU A 181 5.05 -1.25 -0.08
C LEU A 181 3.86 -0.51 0.58
N VAL A 182 3.17 -1.16 1.51
CA VAL A 182 1.90 -0.67 2.06
C VAL A 182 2.05 0.71 2.70
N LEU A 183 2.97 0.85 3.66
CA LEU A 183 3.17 2.11 4.38
C LEU A 183 3.71 3.24 3.48
N PRO A 184 4.71 3.01 2.59
CA PRO A 184 5.18 4.07 1.69
C PRO A 184 4.07 4.60 0.79
N SER A 185 3.30 3.71 0.16
CA SER A 185 2.16 4.10 -0.67
C SER A 185 1.12 4.88 0.12
N MET A 186 0.71 4.38 1.29
CA MET A 186 -0.23 5.08 2.18
C MET A 186 0.27 6.48 2.55
N SER A 187 1.56 6.66 2.84
CA SER A 187 2.10 7.97 3.21
C SER A 187 2.07 8.99 2.07
N ILE A 188 2.35 8.58 0.85
CA ILE A 188 2.33 9.45 -0.33
C ILE A 188 0.90 9.88 -0.62
N GLY A 189 -0.05 8.94 -0.52
CA GLY A 189 -1.47 9.23 -0.62
C GLY A 189 -1.98 10.13 0.48
N ALA A 190 -1.57 9.87 1.73
CA ALA A 190 -1.92 10.71 2.87
C ALA A 190 -1.41 12.13 2.66
N LEU A 191 -0.17 12.32 2.23
CA LEU A 191 0.43 13.64 1.96
C LEU A 191 -0.35 14.39 0.88
N PHE A 192 -0.68 13.73 -0.23
CA PHE A 192 -1.48 14.35 -1.29
C PHE A 192 -2.90 14.67 -0.82
N GLY A 193 -3.54 13.74 -0.10
CA GLY A 193 -4.87 13.94 0.47
C GLY A 193 -4.89 15.10 1.47
N ARG A 194 -3.92 15.17 2.38
CA ARG A 194 -3.78 16.28 3.35
C ARG A 194 -3.52 17.60 2.64
N LEU A 195 -2.72 17.62 1.57
CA LEU A 195 -2.48 18.80 0.75
C LEU A 195 -3.79 19.30 0.12
N VAL A 196 -4.57 18.41 -0.50
CA VAL A 196 -5.87 18.76 -1.09
C VAL A 196 -6.86 19.21 -0.01
N GLY A 197 -6.95 18.50 1.11
CA GLY A 197 -7.84 18.85 2.22
C GLY A 197 -7.51 20.22 2.83
N THR A 198 -6.23 20.51 3.06
CA THR A 198 -5.75 21.81 3.57
C THR A 198 -6.02 22.93 2.55
N TYR A 199 -5.89 22.64 1.25
CA TYR A 199 -6.22 23.59 0.19
C TYR A 199 -7.74 23.87 0.12
N VAL A 200 -8.58 22.84 0.27
CA VAL A 200 -10.04 23.02 0.35
C VAL A 200 -10.42 23.82 1.60
N GLU A 201 -9.78 23.56 2.74
CA GLU A 201 -9.96 24.35 3.97
C GLU A 201 -9.55 25.83 3.77
N TYR A 202 -8.46 26.09 3.03
CA TYR A 202 -8.08 27.45 2.66
C TYR A 202 -9.16 28.12 1.77
N LEU A 203 -9.69 27.41 0.77
CA LEU A 203 -10.71 27.96 -0.14
C LEU A 203 -12.05 28.24 0.56
N THR A 204 -12.50 27.36 1.45
CA THR A 204 -13.76 27.55 2.20
C THR A 204 -13.69 28.79 3.08
N ARG A 205 -12.53 29.06 3.68
CA ARG A 205 -12.28 30.26 4.51
C ARG A 205 -12.10 31.52 3.66
N ALA A 206 -11.29 31.47 2.60
CA ALA A 206 -11.03 32.62 1.74
C ALA A 206 -12.27 33.10 0.98
N TYR A 207 -13.20 32.19 0.67
CA TYR A 207 -14.45 32.49 -0.03
C TYR A 207 -15.70 32.16 0.80
N ALA A 208 -15.64 32.41 2.11
CA ALA A 208 -16.78 32.28 3.01
C ALA A 208 -17.96 33.13 2.50
N GLY A 209 -19.09 32.49 2.18
CA GLY A 209 -20.31 33.16 1.71
C GLY A 209 -20.71 32.96 0.24
N LYS A 210 -19.93 32.23 -0.58
CA LYS A 210 -20.41 31.78 -1.89
C LYS A 210 -21.44 30.65 -1.74
N SER A 211 -22.39 30.53 -2.67
CA SER A 211 -23.49 29.55 -2.61
C SER A 211 -23.04 28.09 -2.42
N VAL A 212 -21.84 27.75 -2.92
CA VAL A 212 -21.24 26.40 -2.78
C VAL A 212 -20.80 26.11 -1.34
N PHE A 213 -20.44 27.13 -0.56
CA PHE A 213 -19.94 27.02 0.82
C PHE A 213 -20.92 27.56 1.87
N ALA A 214 -22.17 27.84 1.48
CA ALA A 214 -23.18 28.42 2.35
C ALA A 214 -23.62 27.49 3.50
N GLN A 215 -23.32 26.19 3.40
CA GLN A 215 -23.63 25.18 4.43
C GLN A 215 -22.60 25.15 5.57
N CYS A 216 -21.46 25.84 5.41
CA CYS A 216 -20.40 25.88 6.41
C CYS A 216 -20.67 26.97 7.47
N PRO A 217 -20.60 26.66 8.78
CA PRO A 217 -20.65 27.68 9.82
C PRO A 217 -19.43 28.62 9.73
N PRO A 218 -19.58 29.93 9.99
CA PRO A 218 -18.48 30.89 9.90
C PRO A 218 -17.44 30.75 11.03
N ASP A 219 -17.84 30.23 12.20
CA ASP A 219 -17.01 30.19 13.41
C ASP A 219 -16.39 28.81 13.72
N SER A 220 -16.70 27.78 12.94
CA SER A 220 -16.18 26.41 13.16
C SER A 220 -15.55 25.80 11.90
N ARG A 221 -14.64 24.84 12.07
CA ARG A 221 -14.06 24.10 10.93
C ARG A 221 -15.14 23.32 10.20
N CYS A 222 -15.36 23.63 8.93
CA CYS A 222 -16.34 22.94 8.09
C CYS A 222 -15.78 21.65 7.46
N VAL A 223 -14.49 21.62 7.18
CA VAL A 223 -13.81 20.53 6.46
C VAL A 223 -12.68 20.00 7.32
N ILE A 224 -12.58 18.68 7.40
CA ILE A 224 -11.52 18.00 8.16
C ILE A 224 -10.49 17.44 7.19
N PRO A 225 -9.27 18.00 7.13
CA PRO A 225 -8.24 17.55 6.19
C PRO A 225 -7.72 16.12 6.45
N GLY A 226 -7.94 15.56 7.65
CA GLY A 226 -7.58 14.18 7.99
C GLY A 226 -8.34 13.13 7.15
N ILE A 227 -9.62 13.36 6.85
CA ILE A 227 -10.42 12.45 6.02
C ILE A 227 -9.85 12.39 4.59
N TYR A 228 -9.42 13.53 4.06
CA TYR A 228 -8.81 13.60 2.73
C TYR A 228 -7.50 12.83 2.68
N ALA A 229 -6.68 12.92 3.74
CA ALA A 229 -5.47 12.12 3.88
C ALA A 229 -5.79 10.62 3.92
N LEU A 230 -6.82 10.20 4.66
CA LEU A 230 -7.26 8.81 4.72
C LEU A 230 -7.69 8.28 3.34
N VAL A 231 -8.53 9.03 2.62
CA VAL A 231 -8.99 8.68 1.26
C VAL A 231 -7.79 8.59 0.31
N GLY A 232 -6.84 9.53 0.40
CA GLY A 232 -5.62 9.52 -0.42
C GLY A 232 -4.72 8.32 -0.14
N ALA A 233 -4.55 7.96 1.13
CA ALA A 233 -3.78 6.78 1.54
C ALA A 233 -4.36 5.50 0.94
N GLY A 234 -5.68 5.34 0.97
CA GLY A 234 -6.38 4.23 0.32
C GLY A 234 -6.24 4.25 -1.20
N ALA A 235 -6.51 5.40 -1.82
CA ALA A 235 -6.46 5.56 -3.28
C ALA A 235 -5.09 5.21 -3.87
N THR A 236 -4.00 5.70 -3.28
CA THR A 236 -2.64 5.39 -3.75
C THR A 236 -2.23 3.95 -3.50
N LEU A 237 -2.60 3.37 -2.35
CA LEU A 237 -2.33 1.96 -2.06
C LEU A 237 -3.05 1.04 -3.03
N THR A 238 -4.33 1.30 -3.29
CA THR A 238 -5.10 0.58 -4.31
C THR A 238 -4.52 0.81 -5.70
N GLY A 239 -4.11 2.04 -6.04
CA GLY A 239 -3.50 2.35 -7.33
C GLY A 239 -2.23 1.56 -7.60
N ALA A 240 -1.42 1.29 -6.57
CA ALA A 240 -0.19 0.49 -6.72
C ALA A 240 -0.45 -1.04 -6.66
N THR A 241 -1.34 -1.48 -5.77
CA THR A 241 -1.54 -2.92 -5.48
C THR A 241 -2.73 -3.56 -6.21
N HIS A 242 -3.63 -2.76 -6.77
CA HIS A 242 -4.92 -3.16 -7.35
C HIS A 242 -5.84 -3.92 -6.37
N THR A 243 -5.57 -3.85 -5.07
CA THR A 243 -6.45 -4.39 -4.01
C THR A 243 -7.42 -3.32 -3.54
N THR A 244 -8.72 -3.61 -3.55
CA THR A 244 -9.78 -2.64 -3.17
C THR A 244 -10.47 -3.01 -1.87
N ILE A 245 -11.18 -4.13 -1.84
CA ILE A 245 -12.07 -4.49 -0.71
C ILE A 245 -11.28 -4.59 0.60
N ALA A 246 -10.11 -5.21 0.57
CA ALA A 246 -9.24 -5.32 1.75
C ALA A 246 -8.75 -3.95 2.24
N VAL A 247 -8.36 -3.05 1.32
CA VAL A 247 -7.88 -1.69 1.66
C VAL A 247 -9.01 -0.88 2.30
N VAL A 248 -10.22 -0.93 1.73
CA VAL A 248 -11.38 -0.22 2.30
C VAL A 248 -11.75 -0.78 3.68
N ALA A 249 -11.74 -2.10 3.85
CA ALA A 249 -12.01 -2.73 5.14
C ALA A 249 -10.99 -2.31 6.22
N ILE A 250 -9.69 -2.32 5.89
CA ILE A 250 -8.64 -1.87 6.80
C ILE A 250 -8.84 -0.40 7.18
N LEU A 251 -9.09 0.48 6.22
CA LEU A 251 -9.29 1.92 6.49
C LEU A 251 -10.55 2.19 7.31
N MET A 252 -11.62 1.43 7.10
CA MET A 252 -12.84 1.50 7.90
C MET A 252 -12.60 1.03 9.34
N GLU A 253 -11.82 -0.04 9.53
CA GLU A 253 -11.44 -0.50 10.88
C GLU A 253 -10.55 0.52 11.60
N LEU A 254 -9.67 1.21 10.89
CA LEU A 254 -8.80 2.25 11.46
C LEU A 254 -9.58 3.47 11.96
N THR A 255 -10.61 3.91 11.23
CA THR A 255 -11.42 5.07 11.64
C THR A 255 -12.51 4.73 12.64
N GLY A 256 -13.01 3.49 12.63
CA GLY A 256 -14.11 3.07 13.50
C GLY A 256 -15.45 3.78 13.22
N ASN A 257 -15.57 4.54 12.13
CA ASN A 257 -16.80 5.23 11.73
C ASN A 257 -17.23 4.82 10.31
N LEU A 258 -18.42 4.21 10.21
CA LEU A 258 -18.97 3.73 8.96
C LEU A 258 -19.32 4.85 7.97
N ILE A 259 -19.62 6.07 8.45
CA ILE A 259 -20.10 7.18 7.62
C ILE A 259 -19.06 7.54 6.54
N TYR A 260 -17.76 7.48 6.85
CA TYR A 260 -16.69 7.80 5.90
C TYR A 260 -16.30 6.65 4.96
N THR A 261 -16.96 5.49 5.09
CA THR A 261 -16.72 4.36 4.18
C THR A 261 -17.08 4.72 2.74
N LEU A 262 -18.15 5.51 2.54
CA LEU A 262 -18.58 5.95 1.21
C LEU A 262 -17.53 6.82 0.50
N PRO A 263 -17.04 7.94 1.09
CA PRO A 263 -15.92 8.71 0.53
C PRO A 263 -14.69 7.86 0.18
N VAL A 264 -14.29 6.96 1.08
CA VAL A 264 -13.14 6.08 0.88
C VAL A 264 -13.38 5.15 -0.30
N LEU A 265 -14.56 4.56 -0.41
CA LEU A 265 -14.92 3.68 -1.53
C LEU A 265 -14.86 4.43 -2.86
N VAL A 266 -15.38 5.67 -2.93
CA VAL A 266 -15.34 6.50 -4.15
C VAL A 266 -13.91 6.79 -4.57
N GLY A 267 -13.05 7.24 -3.65
CA GLY A 267 -11.63 7.51 -3.94
C GLY A 267 -10.85 6.25 -4.35
N VAL A 268 -11.10 5.13 -3.68
CA VAL A 268 -10.44 3.84 -3.97
C VAL A 268 -10.90 3.26 -5.31
N MET A 269 -12.19 3.31 -5.63
CA MET A 269 -12.71 2.79 -6.90
C MET A 269 -12.27 3.63 -8.09
N THR A 270 -12.27 4.96 -7.96
CA THR A 270 -11.74 5.85 -9.00
C THR A 270 -10.25 5.62 -9.24
N ALA A 271 -9.46 5.47 -8.18
CA ALA A 271 -8.06 5.11 -8.29
C ALA A 271 -7.85 3.76 -8.99
N ARG A 272 -8.67 2.74 -8.66
CA ARG A 272 -8.61 1.43 -9.31
C ARG A 272 -8.86 1.53 -10.81
N TRP A 273 -9.94 2.18 -11.23
CA TRP A 273 -10.28 2.30 -12.66
C TRP A 273 -9.19 3.01 -13.45
N ILE A 274 -8.59 4.05 -12.87
CA ILE A 274 -7.54 4.82 -13.52
C ILE A 274 -6.24 4.01 -13.58
N ALA A 275 -5.89 3.31 -12.50
CA ALA A 275 -4.72 2.43 -12.51
C ALA A 275 -4.85 1.31 -13.56
N GLU A 276 -6.02 0.66 -13.61
CA GLU A 276 -6.33 -0.44 -14.54
C GLU A 276 -6.31 0.01 -16.01
N TYR A 277 -6.69 1.27 -16.28
CA TYR A 277 -6.57 1.86 -17.61
C TYR A 277 -5.11 2.00 -18.07
N PHE A 278 -4.20 2.38 -17.18
CA PHE A 278 -2.79 2.57 -17.53
C PHE A 278 -1.95 1.29 -17.42
N SER A 279 -2.21 0.44 -16.43
CA SER A 279 -1.51 -0.80 -16.14
C SER A 279 -2.52 -1.89 -15.89
N SER A 280 -2.47 -3.00 -16.63
CA SER A 280 -3.40 -4.12 -16.44
C SER A 280 -3.16 -4.87 -15.13
N SER A 281 -1.92 -4.91 -14.68
CA SER A 281 -1.47 -5.72 -13.55
C SER A 281 -1.03 -4.83 -12.40
N GLY A 282 -1.20 -5.31 -11.16
CA GLY A 282 -0.67 -4.66 -9.96
C GLY A 282 0.83 -4.90 -9.80
N ILE A 283 1.48 -4.13 -8.93
CA ILE A 283 2.93 -4.23 -8.72
C ILE A 283 3.39 -5.64 -8.31
N TYR A 284 2.60 -6.35 -7.49
CA TYR A 284 2.95 -7.69 -7.03
C TYR A 284 2.91 -8.72 -8.16
N ASP A 285 1.89 -8.66 -9.02
CA ASP A 285 1.76 -9.53 -10.19
C ASP A 285 2.92 -9.26 -11.17
N MET A 286 3.20 -7.99 -11.43
CA MET A 286 4.32 -7.59 -12.27
C MET A 286 5.66 -8.09 -11.71
N LEU A 287 5.90 -7.96 -10.40
CA LEU A 287 7.13 -8.46 -9.76
C LEU A 287 7.26 -9.99 -9.86
N LEU A 288 6.15 -10.71 -9.73
CA LEU A 288 6.10 -12.16 -9.85
C LEU A 288 6.47 -12.61 -11.27
N GLU A 289 5.89 -11.97 -12.29
CA GLU A 289 6.24 -12.17 -13.70
C GLU A 289 7.72 -11.84 -13.96
N HIS A 290 8.21 -10.73 -13.39
CA HIS A 290 9.61 -10.32 -13.56
C HIS A 290 10.60 -11.25 -12.84
N ALA A 291 10.18 -11.95 -11.79
CA ALA A 291 10.95 -12.99 -11.13
C ALA A 291 10.95 -14.32 -11.91
N GLY A 292 10.01 -14.51 -12.84
CA GLY A 292 9.87 -15.74 -13.61
C GLY A 292 9.25 -16.88 -12.81
N HIS A 293 8.50 -16.58 -11.74
CA HIS A 293 7.79 -17.60 -10.98
C HIS A 293 6.54 -18.06 -11.73
N PRO A 294 6.30 -19.38 -11.85
CA PRO A 294 5.08 -19.88 -12.46
C PRO A 294 3.88 -19.56 -11.58
N TYR A 295 2.98 -18.71 -12.07
CA TYR A 295 1.74 -18.34 -11.40
C TYR A 295 0.60 -18.32 -12.41
N PHE A 296 -0.49 -19.01 -12.07
CA PHE A 296 -1.71 -19.00 -12.84
C PHE A 296 -2.65 -17.96 -12.24
N ASP A 297 -2.79 -16.83 -12.92
CA ASP A 297 -3.79 -15.85 -12.56
C ASP A 297 -5.17 -16.33 -13.03
N THR A 298 -6.15 -16.21 -12.14
CA THR A 298 -7.55 -16.57 -12.46
C THR A 298 -8.22 -15.51 -13.34
N LYS A 299 -7.66 -14.30 -13.40
CA LYS A 299 -8.24 -13.18 -14.16
C LYS A 299 -7.76 -13.12 -15.61
N THR A 300 -6.61 -13.71 -15.91
CA THR A 300 -6.04 -13.68 -17.27
C THR A 300 -6.60 -14.82 -18.11
N GLN A 301 -7.00 -14.48 -19.34
CA GLN A 301 -7.33 -15.48 -20.34
C GLN A 301 -6.04 -15.91 -21.04
N TYR A 302 -5.58 -17.13 -20.75
CA TYR A 302 -4.44 -17.71 -21.43
C TYR A 302 -4.88 -18.22 -22.81
N ILE A 303 -4.31 -17.66 -23.86
CA ILE A 303 -4.49 -18.19 -25.23
C ILE A 303 -3.62 -19.43 -25.34
N HIS A 304 -4.20 -20.59 -25.08
CA HIS A 304 -3.50 -21.86 -25.20
C HIS A 304 -3.29 -22.20 -26.68
N THR A 305 -2.03 -22.37 -27.08
CA THR A 305 -1.69 -22.91 -28.41
C THR A 305 -2.04 -24.39 -28.51
N CYS A 306 -1.96 -25.10 -27.38
CA CYS A 306 -2.32 -26.51 -27.26
C CYS A 306 -3.84 -26.68 -27.19
N ARG A 307 -4.40 -27.54 -28.06
CA ARG A 307 -5.85 -27.81 -28.10
C ARG A 307 -6.26 -28.91 -27.13
N THR A 308 -5.35 -29.83 -26.81
CA THR A 308 -5.63 -31.00 -25.99
C THR A 308 -4.63 -31.12 -24.84
N ALA A 309 -5.10 -31.66 -23.71
CA ALA A 309 -4.22 -31.96 -22.57
C ALA A 309 -3.10 -32.94 -22.94
N ALA A 310 -3.31 -33.78 -23.97
CA ALA A 310 -2.32 -34.72 -24.48
C ALA A 310 -1.07 -34.05 -25.06
N GLU A 311 -1.18 -32.82 -25.56
CA GLU A 311 -0.04 -32.04 -26.07
C GLU A 311 0.80 -31.41 -24.96
N LEU A 312 0.22 -31.25 -23.76
CA LEU A 312 0.88 -30.63 -22.61
C LEU A 312 1.39 -31.67 -21.60
N MET A 313 0.73 -32.82 -21.51
CA MET A 313 1.07 -33.86 -20.55
C MET A 313 2.42 -34.52 -20.87
N GLN A 314 3.17 -34.85 -19.83
CA GLN A 314 4.35 -35.68 -19.97
C GLN A 314 3.93 -37.14 -20.18
N THR A 315 4.36 -37.75 -21.27
CA THR A 315 3.96 -39.13 -21.65
C THR A 315 4.88 -40.20 -21.08
N ASP A 316 6.14 -39.85 -20.79
CA ASP A 316 7.13 -40.76 -20.21
C ASP A 316 7.14 -40.64 -18.68
N LEU A 317 6.30 -41.44 -18.03
CA LEU A 317 6.10 -41.51 -16.58
C LEU A 317 6.57 -42.86 -16.05
N GLU A 318 7.32 -42.84 -14.94
CA GLU A 318 7.58 -44.05 -14.17
C GLU A 318 6.32 -44.40 -13.38
N THR A 319 5.83 -45.63 -13.52
CA THR A 319 4.60 -46.10 -12.86
C THR A 319 4.92 -47.15 -11.81
N ILE A 320 3.99 -47.39 -10.87
CA ILE A 320 4.09 -48.48 -9.89
C ILE A 320 2.93 -49.43 -10.13
N CYS A 321 3.22 -50.71 -10.44
CA CYS A 321 2.18 -51.71 -10.65
C CYS A 321 1.95 -52.54 -9.39
N VAL A 322 0.72 -52.60 -8.88
CA VAL A 322 0.41 -53.25 -7.59
C VAL A 322 0.44 -54.77 -7.69
N ASP A 323 0.05 -55.32 -8.84
CA ASP A 323 -0.12 -56.77 -9.01
C ASP A 323 1.21 -57.53 -9.16
N TYR A 324 2.29 -56.83 -9.52
CA TYR A 324 3.64 -57.40 -9.63
C TYR A 324 4.45 -57.16 -8.36
N SER A 325 4.25 -58.00 -7.34
CA SER A 325 4.98 -57.92 -6.07
C SER A 325 6.51 -57.95 -6.23
N ASN A 326 7.02 -58.67 -7.24
CA ASN A 326 8.45 -58.78 -7.52
C ASN A 326 9.09 -57.47 -8.02
N GLU A 327 8.29 -56.57 -8.61
CA GLU A 327 8.76 -55.27 -9.10
C GLU A 327 8.72 -54.17 -8.04
N ASN A 328 8.04 -54.40 -6.91
CA ASN A 328 7.89 -53.43 -5.82
C ASN A 328 8.92 -53.66 -4.70
N THR A 329 10.13 -54.09 -5.07
CA THR A 329 11.25 -54.23 -4.13
C THR A 329 11.82 -52.86 -3.77
N LEU A 330 12.27 -52.69 -2.53
CA LEU A 330 12.78 -51.41 -2.00
C LEU A 330 13.95 -50.86 -2.83
N GLU A 331 14.81 -51.74 -3.35
CA GLU A 331 15.90 -51.39 -4.26
C GLU A 331 15.38 -50.80 -5.59
N LEU A 332 14.38 -51.44 -6.20
CA LEU A 332 13.81 -50.98 -7.47
C LEU A 332 13.05 -49.66 -7.31
N LEU A 333 12.32 -49.49 -6.21
CA LEU A 333 11.64 -48.23 -5.88
C LEU A 333 12.64 -47.11 -5.63
N SER A 334 13.75 -47.39 -4.95
CA SER A 334 14.83 -46.41 -4.75
C SER A 334 15.49 -46.02 -6.06
N ALA A 335 15.67 -46.97 -6.99
CA ALA A 335 16.19 -46.70 -8.32
C ALA A 335 15.20 -45.86 -9.17
N ARG A 336 13.90 -46.16 -9.11
CA ARG A 336 12.85 -45.35 -9.76
C ARG A 336 12.82 -43.93 -9.22
N LEU A 337 12.94 -43.75 -7.90
CA LEU A 337 13.03 -42.45 -7.25
C LEU A 337 14.28 -41.67 -7.70
N ALA A 338 15.44 -42.33 -7.77
CA ALA A 338 16.67 -41.72 -8.27
C ALA A 338 16.51 -41.24 -9.73
N ARG A 339 15.91 -42.06 -10.61
CA ARG A 339 15.63 -41.68 -12.01
C ARG A 339 14.71 -40.46 -12.12
N ILE A 340 13.66 -40.39 -11.30
CA ILE A 340 12.76 -39.22 -11.27
C ILE A 340 13.50 -37.96 -10.77
N SER A 341 14.33 -38.11 -9.73
CA SER A 341 15.14 -37.00 -9.21
C SER A 341 16.15 -36.50 -10.24
N GLU A 342 16.81 -37.39 -10.99
CA GLU A 342 17.73 -37.03 -12.07
C GLU A 342 17.03 -36.27 -13.21
N ARG A 343 15.75 -36.57 -13.46
CA ARG A 343 14.90 -35.85 -14.41
C ARG A 343 14.42 -34.48 -13.90
N GLY A 344 14.83 -34.07 -12.69
CA GLY A 344 14.44 -32.79 -12.09
C GLY A 344 13.03 -32.77 -11.49
N MET A 345 12.40 -33.93 -11.32
CA MET A 345 11.07 -34.08 -10.74
C MET A 345 11.13 -34.57 -9.29
N ALA A 346 11.95 -33.94 -8.45
CA ALA A 346 12.18 -34.39 -7.07
C ALA A 346 10.88 -34.48 -6.23
N ASP A 347 9.89 -33.64 -6.52
CA ASP A 347 8.56 -33.64 -5.87
C ASP A 347 7.48 -34.41 -6.65
N GLY A 348 7.89 -35.19 -7.66
CA GLY A 348 6.98 -35.94 -8.53
C GLY A 348 6.36 -37.14 -7.82
N GLY A 349 5.06 -37.38 -8.07
CA GLY A 349 4.36 -38.58 -7.63
C GLY A 349 4.40 -39.70 -8.67
N PHE A 350 4.27 -40.95 -8.22
CA PHE A 350 4.15 -42.11 -9.11
C PHE A 350 2.66 -42.47 -9.32
N PRO A 351 2.15 -42.54 -10.56
CA PRO A 351 0.85 -43.12 -10.81
C PRO A 351 0.87 -44.62 -10.50
N ILE A 352 -0.15 -45.06 -9.77
CA ILE A 352 -0.32 -46.45 -9.36
C ILE A 352 -1.24 -47.13 -10.38
N ILE A 353 -0.80 -48.25 -10.93
CA ILE A 353 -1.51 -48.99 -11.98
C ILE A 353 -1.78 -50.44 -11.59
N ASN A 354 -2.85 -51.01 -12.15
CA ASN A 354 -3.12 -52.44 -12.16
C ASN A 354 -2.31 -53.15 -13.28
N SER A 355 -2.21 -54.48 -13.26
CA SER A 355 -1.62 -55.32 -14.30
C SER A 355 -2.17 -55.06 -15.71
N HIS A 356 -3.40 -54.55 -15.82
CA HIS A 356 -4.01 -54.14 -17.09
C HIS A 356 -3.64 -52.71 -17.56
N GLY A 357 -2.77 -51.99 -16.85
CA GLY A 357 -2.35 -50.63 -17.20
C GLY A 357 -3.37 -49.54 -16.85
N HIS A 358 -4.39 -49.88 -16.05
CA HIS A 358 -5.39 -48.92 -15.57
C HIS A 358 -4.93 -48.28 -14.26
N LEU A 359 -5.19 -46.98 -14.08
CA LEU A 359 -4.96 -46.27 -12.82
C LEU A 359 -5.86 -46.85 -11.71
N LEU A 360 -5.27 -47.06 -10.53
CA LEU A 360 -5.95 -47.53 -9.32
C LEU A 360 -6.52 -46.39 -8.48
#